data_AF-A0A2M8C5K6-F1
#
_entry.id   AF-A0A2M8C5K6-F1
#
_cell.length_a   1.000
_cell.length_b   1.000
_cell.length_c   1.000
_cell.angle_alpha   90.00
_cell.angle_beta   90.00
_cell.angle_gamma   90.00
#
_symmetry.space_group_name_H-M   'P 1'
#
loop_
_entity.id
_entity.type
_entity.pdbx_description
1 polymer ?
#
loop_
_entity_poly.entity_id
_entity_poly.type
_entity_poly.pdbx_seq_one_letter_code
_entity_poly.pdbx_strand_id
1 'polypeptide(L)'
;MELKDYVKIIAKHKVFIIVIALLVAGLASFWQYLKPTMYSGAITMSLTNSPTPAQNDDYNNYYTINATLALIQSFEALFASPNFINEIYQDAGVNVPASNVTDMAKIFKTSRNQISSSNLVVSTKSAQKEELTRVLNSAKKLTDQKILDDKNKKYISDNFNLDISDSLVLQDKISYPSTFCISLIGGLILGILGSFVLEYFRE
;
A
#
# COMPACT_ATOMS: atom_id res chain seq x y z
N MET A 1 -21.06 18.52 38.37
CA MET A 1 -20.86 19.50 37.27
C MET A 1 -22.02 19.40 36.32
N GLU A 2 -22.79 20.47 36.19
CA GLU A 2 -23.85 20.57 35.18
C GLU A 2 -23.24 20.88 33.81
N LEU A 3 -23.99 20.62 32.72
CA LEU A 3 -23.54 20.93 31.34
C LEU A 3 -23.10 22.40 31.19
N LYS A 4 -23.73 23.30 31.96
CA LYS A 4 -23.43 24.74 32.01
C LYS A 4 -22.03 25.05 32.56
N ASP A 5 -21.53 24.24 33.49
CA ASP A 5 -20.21 24.44 34.10
C ASP A 5 -19.10 24.16 33.08
N TYR A 6 -19.25 23.10 32.28
CA TYR A 6 -18.32 22.76 31.19
C TYR A 6 -18.22 23.88 30.15
N VAL A 7 -19.36 24.44 29.73
CA VAL A 7 -19.38 25.56 28.76
C VAL A 7 -18.70 26.79 29.34
N LYS A 8 -18.85 27.05 30.65
CA LYS A 8 -18.21 28.18 31.32
C LYS A 8 -16.69 28.03 31.36
N ILE A 9 -16.18 26.83 31.62
CA ILE A 9 -14.73 26.53 31.61
C ILE A 9 -14.15 26.73 30.21
N ILE A 10 -14.83 26.24 29.17
CA ILE A 10 -14.42 26.40 27.77
C ILE A 10 -14.41 27.89 27.38
N ALA A 11 -15.46 28.63 27.73
CA ALA A 11 -15.55 30.06 27.43
C ALA A 11 -14.46 30.89 28.13
N LYS A 12 -14.08 30.51 29.37
CA LYS A 12 -13.00 31.13 30.14
C LYS A 12 -11.64 30.93 29.47
N HIS A 13 -11.39 29.76 28.88
CA HIS A 13 -10.10 29.40 28.27
C HIS A 13 -10.11 29.45 26.73
N LYS A 14 -11.09 30.10 26.11
CA LYS A 14 -11.22 30.13 24.64
C LYS A 14 -9.95 30.56 23.89
N VAL A 15 -9.20 31.53 24.43
CA VAL A 15 -7.94 32.00 23.82
C VAL A 15 -6.88 30.92 23.88
N PHE A 16 -6.73 30.26 25.03
CA PHE A 16 -5.80 29.14 25.21
C PHE A 16 -6.13 27.98 24.27
N ILE A 17 -7.41 27.62 24.14
CA ILE A 17 -7.88 26.58 23.23
C ILE A 17 -7.55 26.92 21.77
N ILE A 18 -7.83 28.15 21.33
CA ILE A 18 -7.54 28.61 19.96
C ILE A 18 -6.03 28.62 19.68
N VAL A 19 -5.22 29.11 20.63
CA VAL A 19 -3.76 29.15 20.49
C VAL A 19 -3.19 27.74 20.37
N ILE A 20 -3.64 26.79 21.21
CA ILE A 20 -3.22 25.39 21.08
C ILE A 20 -3.65 24.80 19.74
N ALA A 21 -4.89 25.04 19.32
CA ALA A 21 -5.39 24.53 18.05
C ALA A 21 -4.55 25.02 16.86
N LEU A 22 -4.22 26.31 16.83
CA LEU A 22 -3.37 26.89 15.80
C LEU A 22 -1.92 26.39 15.88
N LEU A 23 -1.38 26.20 17.09
CA LEU A 23 -0.03 25.69 17.28
C LEU A 23 0.08 24.24 16.78
N VAL A 24 -0.88 23.38 17.15
CA VAL A 24 -0.91 21.98 16.69
C VAL A 24 -1.07 21.91 15.17
N ALA A 25 -1.95 22.73 14.59
CA ALA A 25 -2.13 22.80 13.14
C ALA A 25 -0.86 23.29 12.43
N GLY A 26 -0.23 24.35 12.94
CA GLY A 26 1.01 24.90 12.42
C GLY A 26 2.16 23.90 12.47
N LEU A 27 2.34 23.21 13.60
CA LEU A 27 3.35 22.14 13.73
C LEU A 27 3.08 20.98 12.79
N ALA A 28 1.82 20.55 12.64
CA ALA A 28 1.46 19.46 11.75
C ALA A 28 1.73 19.82 10.27
N SER A 29 1.38 21.04 9.86
CA SER A 29 1.68 21.54 8.50
C SER A 29 3.18 21.67 8.26
N PHE A 30 3.95 22.16 9.24
CA PHE A 30 5.41 22.24 9.16
C PHE A 30 6.03 20.84 9.06
N TRP A 31 5.57 19.89 9.86
CA TRP A 31 6.00 18.49 9.78
C TRP A 31 5.69 17.87 8.42
N GLN A 32 4.52 18.16 7.85
CA GLN A 32 4.15 17.65 6.53
C GLN A 32 5.08 18.18 5.43
N TYR A 33 5.49 19.45 5.51
CA TYR A 33 6.46 20.03 4.57
C TYR A 33 7.82 19.34 4.63
N LEU A 34 8.23 18.86 5.81
CA LEU A 34 9.48 18.12 6.02
C LEU A 34 9.41 16.65 5.60
N LYS A 35 8.21 16.08 5.40
CA LYS A 35 8.10 14.66 5.02
C LYS A 35 8.62 14.45 3.59
N PRO A 36 9.48 13.45 3.36
CA PRO A 36 9.95 13.13 2.02
C PRO A 36 8.78 12.71 1.14
N THR A 37 8.85 13.11 -0.13
CA THR A 37 7.87 12.68 -1.14
C THR A 37 7.98 11.19 -1.36
N MET A 38 6.87 10.47 -1.19
CA MET A 38 6.78 9.05 -1.49
C MET A 38 5.95 8.86 -2.76
N TYR A 39 6.35 7.89 -3.55
CA TYR A 39 5.60 7.40 -4.71
C TYR A 39 5.14 5.98 -4.40
N SER A 40 3.89 5.69 -4.70
CA SER A 40 3.34 4.34 -4.69
C SER A 40 3.15 3.90 -6.13
N GLY A 41 3.54 2.67 -6.41
CA GLY A 41 3.35 2.09 -7.73
C GLY A 41 2.83 0.68 -7.66
N ALA A 42 2.09 0.28 -8.67
CA ALA A 42 1.50 -1.04 -8.76
C ALA A 42 1.48 -1.58 -10.19
N ILE A 43 1.56 -2.90 -10.28
CA ILE A 43 1.25 -3.69 -11.47
C ILE A 43 0.09 -4.62 -11.12
N THR A 44 -0.79 -4.86 -12.09
CA THR A 44 -1.88 -5.83 -11.97
C THR A 44 -1.59 -6.99 -12.89
N MET A 45 -1.58 -8.19 -12.36
CA MET A 45 -1.44 -9.43 -13.09
C MET A 45 -2.80 -10.10 -13.19
N SER A 46 -3.23 -10.42 -14.41
CA SER A 46 -4.47 -11.15 -14.68
C SER A 46 -4.12 -12.50 -15.28
N LEU A 47 -4.45 -13.57 -14.58
CA LEU A 47 -4.26 -14.92 -15.08
C LEU A 47 -5.54 -15.41 -15.77
N THR A 48 -5.40 -15.93 -16.98
CA THR A 48 -6.51 -16.56 -17.71
C THR A 48 -6.09 -17.94 -18.15
N ASN A 49 -7.03 -18.87 -18.18
CA ASN A 49 -6.82 -20.19 -18.79
C ASN A 49 -7.83 -20.31 -19.92
N SER A 50 -7.34 -20.58 -21.13
CA SER A 50 -8.19 -20.82 -22.30
C SER A 50 -8.41 -22.33 -22.43
N PRO A 51 -9.54 -22.89 -21.94
CA PRO A 51 -9.79 -24.32 -22.04
C PRO A 51 -9.87 -24.74 -23.50
N THR A 52 -9.33 -25.93 -23.81
CA THR A 52 -9.40 -26.50 -25.15
C THR A 52 -10.87 -26.87 -25.46
N PRO A 53 -11.42 -26.53 -26.64
CA PRO A 53 -12.87 -26.61 -26.94
C PRO A 53 -13.54 -27.99 -26.80
N ALA A 54 -12.78 -29.07 -26.60
CA ALA A 54 -13.28 -30.44 -26.61
C ALA A 54 -13.71 -30.99 -25.22
N GLN A 55 -13.55 -30.24 -24.13
CA GLN A 55 -13.85 -30.71 -22.76
C GLN A 55 -14.61 -29.65 -21.95
N ASN A 56 -15.86 -29.37 -22.34
CA ASN A 56 -16.82 -28.62 -21.54
C ASN A 56 -17.50 -29.55 -20.51
N ASP A 57 -16.72 -30.06 -19.56
CA ASP A 57 -17.25 -30.70 -18.35
C ASP A 57 -17.15 -29.71 -17.19
N ASP A 58 -18.22 -29.54 -16.41
CA ASP A 58 -18.25 -28.67 -15.21
C ASP A 58 -17.10 -28.99 -14.22
N TYR A 59 -16.65 -30.25 -14.22
CA TYR A 59 -15.51 -30.71 -13.43
C TYR A 59 -14.20 -30.02 -13.86
N ASN A 60 -13.97 -29.83 -15.17
CA ASN A 60 -12.77 -29.20 -15.71
C ASN A 60 -12.66 -27.71 -15.31
N ASN A 61 -13.79 -27.02 -15.25
CA ASN A 61 -13.85 -25.63 -14.78
C ASN A 61 -13.40 -25.51 -13.32
N TYR A 62 -13.81 -26.44 -12.45
CA TYR A 62 -13.39 -26.45 -11.05
C TYR A 62 -11.88 -26.63 -10.89
N TYR A 63 -11.26 -27.58 -11.61
CA TYR A 63 -9.80 -27.75 -11.59
C TYR A 63 -9.06 -26.56 -12.18
N THR A 64 -9.60 -25.97 -13.25
CA THR A 64 -9.02 -24.78 -13.87
C THR A 64 -8.98 -23.60 -12.91
N ILE A 65 -10.08 -23.36 -12.17
CA ILE A 65 -10.15 -22.31 -11.15
C ILE A 65 -9.13 -22.60 -10.04
N ASN A 66 -9.09 -23.83 -9.50
CA ASN A 66 -8.15 -24.18 -8.44
C ASN A 66 -6.69 -24.06 -8.87
N ALA A 67 -6.36 -24.48 -10.09
CA ALA A 67 -5.03 -24.34 -10.65
C ALA A 67 -4.64 -22.86 -10.83
N THR A 68 -5.58 -22.03 -11.31
CA THR A 68 -5.41 -20.57 -11.39
C THR A 68 -5.11 -19.96 -10.02
N LEU A 69 -5.86 -20.37 -8.99
CA LEU A 69 -5.66 -19.89 -7.62
C LEU A 69 -4.33 -20.33 -7.01
N ALA A 70 -3.93 -21.59 -7.22
CA ALA A 70 -2.64 -22.10 -6.76
C ALA A 70 -1.46 -21.36 -7.43
N LEU A 71 -1.61 -21.03 -8.72
CA LEU A 71 -0.61 -20.28 -9.46
C LEU A 71 -0.50 -18.84 -8.96
N ILE A 72 -1.62 -18.18 -8.67
CA ILE A 72 -1.62 -16.83 -8.06
C ILE A 72 -0.98 -16.85 -6.66
N GLN A 73 -1.30 -17.84 -5.83
CA GLN A 73 -0.64 -18.01 -4.53
C GLN A 73 0.88 -18.24 -4.68
N SER A 74 1.29 -18.93 -5.74
CA SER A 74 2.71 -19.11 -6.05
C SER A 74 3.37 -17.78 -6.42
N PHE A 75 2.69 -16.90 -7.16
CA PHE A 75 3.18 -15.53 -7.39
C PHE A 75 3.18 -14.67 -6.12
N GLU A 76 2.19 -14.78 -5.25
CA GLU A 76 2.21 -14.11 -3.93
C GLU A 76 3.46 -14.52 -3.13
N ALA A 77 3.74 -15.82 -3.07
CA ALA A 77 4.94 -16.34 -2.42
C ALA A 77 6.24 -15.92 -3.12
N LEU A 78 6.23 -15.85 -4.45
CA LEU A 78 7.37 -15.39 -5.25
C LEU A 78 7.71 -13.93 -4.92
N PHE A 79 6.72 -13.03 -4.85
CA PHE A 79 6.95 -11.62 -4.49
C PHE A 79 7.28 -11.40 -3.02
N ALA A 80 6.99 -12.37 -2.15
CA ALA A 80 7.46 -12.38 -0.76
C ALA A 80 8.88 -12.96 -0.61
N SER A 81 9.43 -13.59 -1.66
CA SER A 81 10.75 -14.24 -1.63
C SER A 81 11.88 -13.20 -1.71
N PRO A 82 12.78 -13.14 -0.71
CA PRO A 82 13.92 -12.22 -0.70
C PRO A 82 14.83 -12.36 -1.92
N ASN A 83 15.00 -13.59 -2.43
CA ASN A 83 15.83 -13.85 -3.61
C ASN A 83 15.24 -13.20 -4.86
N PHE A 84 13.94 -13.38 -5.08
CA PHE A 84 13.26 -12.79 -6.23
C PHE A 84 13.21 -11.26 -6.14
N ILE A 85 12.99 -10.73 -4.93
CA ILE A 85 13.07 -9.28 -4.67
C ILE A 85 14.46 -8.75 -5.02
N ASN A 86 15.52 -9.44 -4.59
CA ASN A 86 16.89 -9.03 -4.91
C ASN A 86 17.14 -9.07 -6.43
N GLU A 87 16.68 -10.11 -7.13
CA GLU A 87 16.77 -10.21 -8.59
C GLU A 87 16.06 -9.03 -9.29
N ILE A 88 14.86 -8.65 -8.83
CA ILE A 88 14.13 -7.48 -9.37
C ILE A 88 14.95 -6.20 -9.21
N TYR A 89 15.49 -5.94 -8.02
CA TYR A 89 16.25 -4.73 -7.75
C TYR A 89 17.60 -4.71 -8.48
N GLN A 90 18.25 -5.87 -8.61
CA GLN A 90 19.48 -6.03 -9.39
C GLN A 90 19.23 -5.78 -10.88
N ASP A 91 18.18 -6.35 -11.48
CA ASP A 91 17.80 -6.10 -12.88
C ASP A 91 17.42 -4.63 -13.11
N ALA A 92 16.79 -3.98 -12.12
CA ALA A 92 16.44 -2.57 -12.17
C ALA A 92 17.65 -1.62 -12.02
N GLY A 93 18.80 -2.13 -11.56
CA GLY A 93 19.97 -1.33 -11.20
C GLY A 93 19.66 -0.34 -10.06
N VAL A 94 18.90 -0.79 -9.05
CA VAL A 94 18.51 0.00 -7.87
C VAL A 94 18.92 -0.77 -6.61
N ASN A 95 19.41 -0.06 -5.60
CA ASN A 95 19.76 -0.69 -4.32
C ASN A 95 18.50 -1.15 -3.58
N VAL A 96 18.55 -2.34 -2.99
CA VAL A 96 17.46 -2.86 -2.16
C VAL A 96 17.33 -1.98 -0.90
N PRO A 97 16.13 -1.45 -0.58
CA PRO A 97 15.95 -0.53 0.55
C PRO A 97 16.00 -1.21 1.93
N ALA A 98 15.93 -2.55 2.00
CA ALA A 98 15.91 -3.32 3.24
C ALA A 98 17.25 -4.01 3.51
N SER A 99 17.69 -3.97 4.77
CA SER A 99 18.94 -4.60 5.21
C SER A 99 18.77 -6.02 5.73
N ASN A 100 17.52 -6.47 5.95
CA ASN A 100 17.22 -7.81 6.47
C ASN A 100 16.10 -8.50 5.67
N VAL A 101 16.09 -9.83 5.75
CA VAL A 101 15.19 -10.74 5.04
C VAL A 101 13.71 -10.46 5.34
N THR A 102 13.37 -10.19 6.59
CA THR A 102 11.99 -9.95 7.03
C THR A 102 11.41 -8.66 6.46
N ASP A 103 12.23 -7.62 6.33
CA ASP A 103 11.82 -6.35 5.74
C ASP A 103 11.79 -6.43 4.21
N MET A 104 12.68 -7.22 3.60
CA MET A 104 12.63 -7.50 2.16
C MET A 104 11.27 -8.10 1.76
N ALA A 105 10.79 -9.11 2.49
CA ALA A 105 9.50 -9.75 2.23
C ALA A 105 8.29 -8.79 2.30
N LYS A 106 8.45 -7.60 2.89
CA LYS A 106 7.40 -6.56 3.00
C LYS A 106 7.52 -5.46 1.96
N ILE A 107 8.57 -5.46 1.13
CA ILE A 107 8.79 -4.43 0.10
C ILE A 107 7.63 -4.46 -0.90
N PHE A 108 7.32 -5.64 -1.43
CA PHE A 108 6.16 -5.82 -2.30
C PHE A 108 4.96 -6.24 -1.45
N LYS A 109 3.86 -5.51 -1.61
CA LYS A 109 2.56 -5.87 -1.06
C LYS A 109 1.71 -6.44 -2.16
N THR A 110 1.30 -7.69 -1.97
CA THR A 110 0.39 -8.39 -2.86
C THR A 110 -1.04 -8.31 -2.32
N SER A 111 -2.01 -8.07 -3.20
CA SER A 111 -3.43 -7.99 -2.84
C SER A 111 -4.29 -8.59 -3.94
N ARG A 112 -5.36 -9.27 -3.54
CA ARG A 112 -6.40 -9.79 -4.42
C ARG A 112 -7.71 -9.06 -4.14
N ASN A 113 -8.44 -8.68 -5.18
CA ASN A 113 -9.74 -8.04 -5.01
C ASN A 113 -10.77 -8.99 -4.39
N GLN A 114 -10.65 -10.30 -4.66
CA GLN A 114 -11.45 -11.37 -4.06
C GLN A 114 -10.60 -12.63 -3.90
N ILE A 115 -10.93 -13.50 -2.93
CA ILE A 115 -10.19 -14.76 -2.71
C ILE A 115 -10.17 -15.63 -3.97
N SER A 116 -11.25 -15.60 -4.76
CA SER A 116 -11.42 -16.31 -6.03
C SER A 116 -11.00 -15.51 -7.27
N SER A 117 -10.44 -14.30 -7.12
CA SER A 117 -10.07 -13.50 -8.28
C SER A 117 -8.82 -14.04 -8.95
N SER A 118 -8.84 -14.11 -10.29
CA SER A 118 -7.66 -14.41 -11.09
C SER A 118 -6.69 -13.23 -11.23
N ASN A 119 -6.96 -12.13 -10.52
CA ASN A 119 -6.20 -10.90 -10.57
C ASN A 119 -5.38 -10.72 -9.28
N LEU A 120 -4.10 -10.39 -9.45
CA LEU A 120 -3.15 -10.12 -8.38
C LEU A 120 -2.56 -8.72 -8.57
N VAL A 121 -2.75 -7.85 -7.58
CA VAL A 121 -2.15 -6.52 -7.55
C VAL A 121 -0.86 -6.59 -6.74
N VAL A 122 0.26 -6.19 -7.34
CA VAL A 122 1.54 -6.09 -6.66
C VAL A 122 1.93 -4.63 -6.59
N SER A 123 2.14 -4.14 -5.37
CA SER A 123 2.43 -2.74 -5.11
C SER A 123 3.71 -2.56 -4.29
N THR A 124 4.43 -1.48 -4.56
CA THR A 124 5.63 -1.08 -3.80
C THR A 124 5.72 0.43 -3.72
N LYS A 125 6.66 0.94 -2.92
CA LYS A 125 6.87 2.37 -2.70
C LYS A 125 8.34 2.74 -2.85
N SER A 126 8.61 3.95 -3.36
CA SER A 126 9.95 4.54 -3.37
C SER A 126 9.88 6.05 -3.19
N ALA A 127 10.99 6.66 -2.76
CA ALA A 127 11.14 8.12 -2.74
C ALA A 127 11.36 8.70 -4.14
N GLN A 128 11.81 7.89 -5.11
CA GLN A 128 12.08 8.32 -6.48
C GLN A 128 11.13 7.63 -7.47
N LYS A 129 10.53 8.43 -8.35
CA LYS A 129 9.57 7.95 -9.35
C LYS A 129 10.25 7.03 -10.37
N GLU A 130 11.43 7.43 -10.84
CA GLU A 130 12.18 6.74 -11.88
C GLU A 130 12.72 5.38 -11.39
N GLU A 131 13.19 5.30 -10.14
CA GLU A 131 13.57 4.03 -9.52
C GLU A 131 12.37 3.09 -9.40
N LEU A 132 11.22 3.60 -8.93
CA LEU A 132 10.00 2.82 -8.80
C LEU A 132 9.51 2.26 -10.15
N THR A 133 9.53 3.07 -11.20
CA THR A 133 9.17 2.62 -12.55
C THR A 133 10.12 1.52 -13.03
N ARG A 134 11.44 1.67 -12.83
CA ARG A 134 12.42 0.62 -13.19
C ARG A 134 12.16 -0.67 -12.42
N VAL A 135 11.97 -0.59 -11.11
CA VAL A 135 11.67 -1.75 -10.25
C VAL A 135 10.40 -2.48 -10.70
N LEU A 136 9.32 -1.76 -11.01
CA LEU A 136 8.08 -2.38 -11.48
C LEU A 136 8.21 -3.00 -12.87
N ASN A 137 8.96 -2.37 -13.77
CA ASN A 137 9.23 -2.93 -15.09
C ASN A 137 10.10 -4.19 -15.02
N SER A 138 11.10 -4.20 -14.14
CA SER A 138 11.92 -5.39 -13.86
C SER A 138 11.09 -6.50 -13.23
N ALA A 139 10.18 -6.17 -12.29
CA ALA A 139 9.24 -7.14 -11.73
C ALA A 139 8.35 -7.78 -12.81
N LYS A 140 7.78 -6.97 -13.71
CA LYS A 140 7.02 -7.47 -14.87
C LYS A 140 7.87 -8.42 -15.73
N LYS A 141 9.03 -7.96 -16.18
CA LYS A 141 9.96 -8.71 -17.03
C LYS A 141 10.36 -10.06 -16.41
N LEU A 142 10.77 -10.06 -15.14
CA LEU A 142 11.21 -11.28 -14.46
C LEU A 142 10.05 -12.24 -14.19
N THR A 143 8.84 -11.74 -13.94
CA THR A 143 7.65 -12.58 -13.79
C THR A 143 7.27 -13.23 -15.13
N ASP A 144 7.32 -12.46 -16.23
CA ASP A 144 7.11 -12.99 -17.59
C ASP A 144 8.16 -14.05 -17.95
N GLN A 145 9.43 -13.84 -17.60
CA GLN A 145 10.47 -14.85 -17.79
C GLN A 145 10.21 -16.10 -16.96
N LYS A 146 9.78 -15.93 -15.70
CA LYS A 146 9.50 -17.05 -14.80
C LYS A 146 8.37 -17.93 -15.34
N ILE A 147 7.28 -17.34 -15.83
CA ILE A 147 6.17 -18.12 -16.37
C ILE A 147 6.56 -18.83 -17.67
N LEU A 148 7.38 -18.22 -18.52
CA LEU A 148 7.91 -18.87 -19.73
C LEU A 148 8.80 -20.06 -19.38
N ASP A 149 9.68 -19.90 -18.39
CA ASP A 149 10.53 -20.98 -17.90
C ASP A 149 9.73 -22.14 -17.31
N ASP A 150 8.70 -21.84 -16.52
CA ASP A 150 7.84 -22.84 -15.90
C ASP A 150 6.95 -23.56 -16.94
N LYS A 151 6.54 -22.88 -18.02
CA LYS A 151 5.91 -23.52 -19.20
C LYS A 151 6.88 -24.44 -19.94
N ASN A 152 8.09 -23.98 -20.23
CA ASN A 152 9.12 -24.78 -20.90
C ASN A 152 9.47 -26.05 -20.13
N LYS A 153 9.45 -25.99 -18.80
CA LYS A 153 9.66 -27.13 -17.89
C LYS A 153 8.41 -28.00 -17.68
N LYS A 154 7.27 -27.64 -18.29
CA LYS A 154 5.97 -28.29 -18.15
C LYS A 154 5.43 -28.31 -16.71
N TYR A 155 5.83 -27.34 -15.89
CA TYR A 155 5.24 -27.13 -14.56
C TYR A 155 3.90 -26.40 -14.66
N ILE A 156 3.73 -25.59 -15.70
CA ILE A 156 2.49 -24.86 -16.01
C ILE A 156 2.04 -25.26 -17.42
N SER A 157 0.73 -25.44 -17.62
CA SER A 157 0.15 -25.74 -18.93
C SER A 157 0.26 -24.53 -19.87
N ASP A 158 0.43 -24.78 -21.17
CA ASP A 158 0.49 -23.75 -22.21
C ASP A 158 -0.80 -22.91 -22.29
N ASN A 159 -1.93 -23.45 -21.81
CA ASN A 159 -3.24 -22.80 -21.83
C ASN A 159 -3.36 -21.61 -20.85
N PHE A 160 -2.41 -21.46 -19.92
CA PHE A 160 -2.39 -20.32 -19.00
C PHE A 160 -1.74 -19.10 -19.65
N ASN A 161 -2.46 -17.99 -19.70
CA ASN A 161 -1.94 -16.70 -20.16
C ASN A 161 -1.91 -15.72 -19.01
N LEU A 162 -0.74 -15.12 -18.78
CA LEU A 162 -0.53 -14.05 -17.82
C LEU A 162 -0.51 -12.73 -18.57
N ASP A 163 -1.43 -11.84 -18.23
CA ASP A 163 -1.44 -10.47 -18.71
C ASP A 163 -1.01 -9.54 -17.56
N ILE A 164 0.09 -8.82 -17.75
CA ILE A 164 0.62 -7.88 -16.75
C ILE A 164 0.39 -6.46 -17.25
N SER A 165 -0.46 -5.72 -16.53
CA SER A 165 -0.75 -4.32 -16.80
C SER A 165 0.52 -3.47 -16.81
N ASP A 166 0.46 -2.31 -17.46
CA ASP A 166 1.51 -1.33 -17.34
C ASP A 166 1.64 -0.83 -15.88
N SER A 167 2.87 -0.43 -15.52
CA SER A 167 3.15 0.08 -14.18
C SER A 167 2.46 1.43 -13.98
N LEU A 168 1.57 1.50 -12.98
CA LEU A 168 0.98 2.76 -12.56
C LEU A 168 1.81 3.32 -11.40
N VAL A 169 2.37 4.52 -11.57
CA VAL A 169 3.12 5.21 -10.52
C VAL A 169 2.43 6.52 -10.15
N LEU A 170 1.97 6.60 -8.91
CA LEU A 170 1.28 7.74 -8.34
C LEU A 170 2.11 8.35 -7.22
N GLN A 171 2.03 9.66 -7.08
CA GLN A 171 2.65 10.35 -5.95
C GLN A 171 1.70 10.31 -4.74
N ASP A 172 2.18 9.84 -3.59
CA ASP A 172 1.43 9.87 -2.33
C ASP A 172 1.42 11.32 -1.80
N LYS A 173 0.52 12.15 -2.34
CA LYS A 173 0.28 13.51 -1.85
C LYS A 173 -0.96 13.52 -0.97
N ILE A 174 -0.76 13.60 0.35
CA ILE A 174 -1.83 14.05 1.24
C ILE A 174 -2.00 15.56 1.01
N SER A 175 -3.24 16.01 0.79
CA SER A 175 -3.51 17.42 0.57
C SER A 175 -3.22 18.24 1.84
N TYR A 176 -2.50 19.35 1.69
CA TYR A 176 -2.20 20.27 2.79
C TYR A 176 -3.46 20.76 3.53
N PRO A 177 -4.56 21.13 2.83
CA PRO A 177 -5.78 21.57 3.51
C PRO A 177 -6.39 20.48 4.39
N SER A 178 -6.39 19.21 3.97
CA SER A 178 -6.93 18.12 4.77
C SER A 178 -6.12 17.90 6.04
N THR A 179 -4.79 17.93 5.96
CA THR A 179 -3.94 17.79 7.15
C THR A 179 -4.12 18.97 8.10
N PHE A 180 -4.23 20.19 7.58
CA PHE A 180 -4.51 21.38 8.40
C PHE A 180 -5.85 21.26 9.12
N CYS A 181 -6.93 20.88 8.43
CA CYS A 181 -8.24 20.72 9.05
C CYS A 181 -8.26 19.62 10.12
N ILE A 182 -7.65 18.46 9.84
CA ILE A 182 -7.58 17.34 10.79
C ILE A 182 -6.77 17.73 12.04
N SER A 183 -5.62 18.36 11.84
CA SER A 183 -4.77 18.81 12.95
C SER A 183 -5.40 19.95 13.75
N LEU A 184 -6.17 20.84 13.13
CA LEU A 184 -6.93 21.88 13.81
C LEU A 184 -8.02 21.29 14.72
N ILE A 185 -8.78 20.29 14.24
CA ILE A 185 -9.77 19.59 15.06
C ILE A 185 -9.09 18.87 16.22
N GLY A 186 -7.99 18.14 15.96
CA GLY A 186 -7.20 17.49 17.00
C GLY A 186 -6.67 18.49 18.04
N GLY A 187 -6.20 19.64 17.59
CA GLY A 187 -5.73 20.72 18.44
C GLY A 187 -6.84 21.36 19.28
N LEU A 188 -8.06 21.51 18.75
CA LEU A 188 -9.22 21.96 19.53
C LEU A 188 -9.56 20.98 20.66
N ILE A 189 -9.56 19.67 20.37
CA ILE A 189 -9.83 18.63 21.38
C ILE A 189 -8.76 18.68 22.48
N LEU A 190 -7.49 18.77 22.10
CA LEU A 190 -6.38 18.89 23.04
C LEU A 190 -6.46 20.18 23.87
N GLY A 191 -6.83 21.30 23.25
CA GLY A 191 -7.03 22.58 23.94
C GLY A 191 -8.15 22.50 24.97
N ILE A 192 -9.28 21.88 24.63
CA ILE A 192 -10.41 21.68 25.55
C ILE A 192 -9.99 20.79 26.72
N LEU A 193 -9.35 19.65 26.46
CA LEU A 193 -8.85 18.75 27.52
C LEU A 193 -7.84 19.47 28.43
N GLY A 194 -6.89 20.20 27.83
CA GLY A 194 -5.93 21.01 28.56
C GLY A 194 -6.58 22.08 29.44
N SER A 195 -7.69 22.68 28.98
CA SER A 195 -8.44 23.67 29.78
C SER A 195 -9.10 23.04 31.02
N PHE A 196 -9.60 21.81 30.92
CA PHE A 196 -10.14 21.10 32.08
C PHE A 196 -9.05 20.71 33.07
N VAL A 197 -7.89 20.26 32.58
CA VAL A 197 -6.74 19.94 33.43
C VAL A 197 -6.25 21.18 34.17
N LEU A 198 -6.14 22.33 33.49
CA LEU A 198 -5.72 23.58 34.12
C LEU A 198 -6.70 24.07 35.19
N GLU A 199 -8.00 23.92 34.98
CA GLU A 199 -8.99 24.30 36.00
C GLU A 199 -8.97 23.32 37.17
N TYR A 200 -8.79 22.01 36.91
CA TYR A 200 -8.70 20.98 37.95
C TYR A 200 -7.52 21.18 38.92
N PHE A 201 -6.38 21.68 38.44
CA PHE A 201 -5.22 21.99 39.31
C PHE A 201 -5.28 23.37 39.97
N ARG A 202 -6.24 24.21 39.57
CA ARG A 202 -6.42 25.56 40.11
C ARG A 202 -7.39 25.57 41.29
N GLU A 203 -8.32 24.63 41.33
CA GLU A 203 -9.17 24.31 42.49
C GLU A 203 -8.44 23.38 43.47
#